data_AF-A0A1N7A672-F1
#
_entry.id   AF-A0A1N7A672-F1
#
_cell.length_a   1.000
_cell.length_b   1.000
_cell.length_c   1.000
_cell.angle_alpha   90.00
_cell.angle_beta   90.00
_cell.angle_gamma   90.00
#
_symmetry.space_group_name_H-M   'P 1'
#
loop_
_entity.id
_entity.type
_entity.pdbx_description
1 polymer ?
#
loop_
_entity_poly.entity_id
_entity_poly.type
_entity_poly.pdbx_seq_one_letter_code
_entity_poly.pdbx_strand_id
1 'polypeptide(L)'
;MKKIVLLLILTANVVLGQMPDISNTWLNNSKPYIGTIGNKGQELKLKINISEQNKKNDQEYFVSGYSLVDTNYAKFEGKITISKYKDSRKQGTVYGEYVLAEENKGKHSGIFKGKFIYHFSWNRKTEKIEEQHIELTGDWKSYDETLEFKTHLKNQ
;
A
#
# COMPACT_ATOMS: atom_id res chain seq x y z
N MET A 1 46.63 -37.18 20.31
CA MET A 1 45.46 -37.18 19.40
C MET A 1 44.22 -36.83 20.20
N LYS A 2 43.53 -35.73 19.86
CA LYS A 2 42.06 -35.53 19.89
C LYS A 2 41.79 -34.04 19.70
N LYS A 3 41.51 -33.66 18.45
CA LYS A 3 41.07 -32.32 18.08
C LYS A 3 39.58 -32.24 18.42
N ILE A 4 39.21 -31.42 19.40
CA ILE A 4 37.80 -31.08 19.66
C ILE A 4 37.48 -29.95 18.68
N VAL A 5 36.76 -30.28 17.62
CA VAL A 5 36.19 -29.30 16.69
C VAL A 5 34.89 -28.81 17.33
N LEU A 6 34.90 -27.60 17.87
CA LEU A 6 33.71 -26.93 18.35
C LEU A 6 33.05 -26.21 17.16
N LEU A 7 32.04 -26.84 16.56
CA LEU A 7 31.26 -26.22 15.49
C LEU A 7 30.17 -25.34 16.12
N LEU A 8 30.46 -24.05 16.28
CA LEU A 8 29.48 -23.03 16.64
C LEU A 8 28.67 -22.67 15.39
N ILE A 9 27.54 -23.34 15.19
CA ILE A 9 26.52 -22.90 14.23
C ILE A 9 25.76 -21.75 14.90
N LEU A 10 26.19 -20.53 14.62
CA LEU A 10 25.44 -19.34 14.95
C LEU A 10 24.25 -19.26 13.96
N THR A 11 23.11 -19.88 14.31
CA THR A 11 21.86 -19.56 13.62
C THR A 11 21.46 -18.15 14.04
N ALA A 12 21.83 -17.17 13.23
CA ALA A 12 21.29 -15.82 13.32
C ALA A 12 19.79 -15.90 12.99
N ASN A 13 18.98 -16.15 14.01
CA ASN A 13 17.55 -15.88 13.93
C ASN A 13 17.44 -14.37 13.82
N VAL A 14 17.31 -13.86 12.60
CA VAL A 14 16.86 -12.50 12.36
C VAL A 14 15.45 -12.43 12.93
N VAL A 15 15.35 -11.96 14.17
CA VAL A 15 14.06 -11.58 14.77
C VAL A 15 13.60 -10.37 13.98
N LEU A 16 12.91 -10.64 12.86
CA LEU A 16 12.08 -9.63 12.22
C LEU A 16 11.01 -9.29 13.27
N GLY A 17 11.21 -8.18 13.98
CA GLY A 17 10.20 -7.65 14.88
C GLY A 17 8.89 -7.48 14.11
N GLN A 18 7.78 -7.86 14.73
CA GLN A 18 6.46 -7.70 14.11
C GLN A 18 6.22 -6.23 13.78
N MET A 19 5.80 -5.97 12.54
CA MET A 19 5.44 -4.62 12.14
C MET A 19 4.14 -4.22 12.83
N PRO A 20 4.05 -3.03 13.47
CA PRO A 20 2.81 -2.58 14.07
C PRO A 20 1.70 -2.52 13.01
N ASP A 21 0.47 -2.81 13.42
CA ASP A 21 -0.68 -2.73 12.54
C ASP A 21 -0.94 -1.27 12.15
N ILE A 22 -0.63 -0.94 10.90
CA ILE A 22 -0.87 0.38 10.30
C ILE A 22 -2.10 0.40 9.40
N SER A 23 -3.02 -0.57 9.51
CA SER A 23 -4.25 -0.67 8.70
C SER A 23 -5.05 0.64 8.61
N ASN A 24 -5.19 1.37 9.72
CA ASN A 24 -5.87 2.66 9.77
C ASN A 24 -5.24 3.73 8.87
N THR A 25 -3.95 3.62 8.56
CA THR A 25 -3.25 4.53 7.64
C THR A 25 -3.86 4.47 6.25
N TRP A 26 -4.14 3.26 5.76
CA TRP A 26 -4.68 3.04 4.41
C TRP A 26 -6.07 3.63 4.23
N LEU A 27 -6.86 3.74 5.31
CA LEU A 27 -8.18 4.38 5.31
C LEU A 27 -8.14 5.88 5.07
N ASN A 28 -6.96 6.51 5.19
CA ASN A 28 -6.74 7.94 4.93
C ASN A 28 -7.78 8.84 5.65
N ASN A 29 -8.04 8.57 6.93
CA ASN A 29 -9.04 9.29 7.73
C ASN A 29 -10.42 9.35 7.06
N SER A 30 -10.84 8.27 6.40
CA SER A 30 -12.09 8.14 5.64
C SER A 30 -12.20 9.06 4.41
N LYS A 31 -11.11 9.72 4.01
CA LYS A 31 -11.03 10.55 2.80
C LYS A 31 -10.50 9.74 1.62
N PRO A 32 -10.92 10.02 0.38
CA PRO A 32 -10.34 9.40 -0.80
C PRO A 32 -8.89 9.87 -0.99
N TYR A 33 -8.06 9.00 -1.55
CA TYR A 33 -6.87 9.42 -2.29
C TYR A 33 -7.33 10.08 -3.58
N ILE A 34 -6.68 11.18 -3.96
CA ILE A 34 -7.06 11.97 -5.13
C ILE A 34 -5.86 12.12 -6.05
N GLY A 35 -6.11 12.04 -7.35
CA GLY A 35 -5.08 12.18 -8.35
C GLY A 35 -5.63 12.00 -9.75
N THR A 36 -4.85 11.37 -10.62
CA THR A 36 -5.15 11.33 -12.06
C THR A 36 -5.02 9.94 -12.66
N ILE A 37 -5.77 9.72 -13.74
CA ILE A 37 -5.70 8.54 -14.60
C ILE A 37 -5.59 8.95 -16.08
N GLY A 38 -4.73 8.25 -16.81
CA GLY A 38 -4.54 8.41 -18.26
C GLY A 38 -3.80 9.69 -18.66
N ASN A 39 -3.46 9.79 -19.94
CA ASN A 39 -2.62 10.89 -20.47
C ASN A 39 -3.29 12.27 -20.46
N LYS A 40 -4.63 12.30 -20.38
CA LYS A 40 -5.39 13.54 -20.28
C LYS A 40 -5.55 14.04 -18.83
N GLY A 41 -5.01 13.32 -17.85
CA GLY A 41 -5.04 13.72 -16.45
C GLY A 41 -6.46 13.74 -15.87
N GLN A 42 -7.33 12.80 -16.27
CA GLN A 42 -8.69 12.74 -15.74
C GLN A 42 -8.63 12.51 -14.23
N GLU A 43 -9.50 13.18 -13.47
CA GLU A 43 -9.53 13.02 -12.02
C GLU A 43 -9.91 11.58 -11.64
N LEU A 44 -9.10 10.98 -10.78
CA LEU A 44 -9.34 9.69 -10.15
C LEU A 44 -9.45 9.91 -8.64
N LYS A 45 -10.54 9.40 -8.05
CA LYS A 45 -10.70 9.28 -6.61
C LYS A 45 -10.72 7.81 -6.23
N LEU A 46 -9.89 7.44 -5.26
CA LEU A 46 -9.80 6.08 -4.75
C LEU A 46 -10.05 6.12 -3.25
N LYS A 47 -11.17 5.57 -2.77
CA LYS A 47 -11.50 5.53 -1.34
C LYS A 47 -11.37 4.11 -0.81
N ILE A 48 -10.52 3.92 0.19
CA ILE A 48 -10.42 2.66 0.94
C ILE A 48 -11.34 2.75 2.15
N ASN A 49 -12.25 1.79 2.28
CA ASN A 49 -13.23 1.75 3.37
C ASN A 49 -12.91 0.66 4.41
N ILE A 50 -12.30 -0.43 3.97
CA ILE A 50 -11.88 -1.54 4.83
C ILE A 50 -10.40 -1.76 4.59
N SER A 51 -9.66 -1.96 5.67
CA SER A 51 -8.26 -2.34 5.65
C SER A 51 -7.99 -3.25 6.84
N GLU A 52 -7.56 -4.48 6.59
CA GLU A 52 -7.26 -5.47 7.62
C GLU A 52 -5.87 -6.06 7.40
N GLN A 53 -5.02 -6.04 8.43
CA GLN A 53 -3.72 -6.69 8.38
C GLN A 53 -3.90 -8.22 8.32
N ASN A 54 -3.13 -8.87 7.45
CA ASN A 54 -3.13 -10.32 7.34
C ASN A 54 -2.50 -10.94 8.61
N LYS A 55 -3.30 -11.72 9.35
CA LYS A 55 -2.87 -12.37 10.60
C LYS A 55 -1.67 -13.32 10.45
N LYS A 56 -1.39 -13.80 9.22
CA LYS A 56 -0.26 -14.68 8.91
C LYS A 56 0.94 -13.95 8.34
N ASN A 57 0.75 -12.71 7.87
CA ASN A 57 1.80 -11.90 7.23
C ASN A 57 1.54 -10.42 7.55
N ASP A 58 2.25 -9.89 8.53
CA ASP A 58 2.11 -8.51 9.01
C ASP A 58 2.50 -7.44 7.98
N GLN A 59 3.10 -7.82 6.86
CA GLN A 59 3.42 -6.93 5.73
C GLN A 59 2.30 -6.84 4.70
N GLU A 60 1.21 -7.61 4.84
CA GLU A 60 0.10 -7.61 3.90
C GLU A 60 -1.18 -7.07 4.53
N TYR A 61 -1.92 -6.31 3.73
CA TYR A 61 -3.21 -5.75 4.13
C TYR A 61 -4.25 -6.08 3.05
N PHE A 62 -5.37 -6.67 3.46
CA PHE A 62 -6.54 -6.81 2.60
C PHE A 62 -7.34 -5.53 2.67
N VAL A 63 -7.65 -4.95 1.51
CA VAL A 63 -8.35 -3.68 1.41
C VAL A 63 -9.54 -3.78 0.49
N SER A 64 -10.59 -3.03 0.78
CA SER A 64 -11.72 -2.86 -0.13
C SER A 64 -12.28 -1.44 -0.07
N GLY A 65 -12.92 -1.04 -1.17
CA GLY A 65 -13.27 0.35 -1.37
C GLY A 65 -13.91 0.63 -2.72
N TYR A 66 -13.77 1.87 -3.17
CA TYR A 66 -14.38 2.36 -4.39
C TYR A 66 -13.47 3.30 -5.16
N SER A 67 -13.44 3.14 -6.48
CA SER A 67 -12.85 4.07 -7.43
C SER A 67 -13.96 4.90 -8.09
N LEU A 68 -13.62 6.16 -8.40
CA LEU A 68 -14.45 7.05 -9.21
C LEU A 68 -13.56 7.74 -10.23
N VAL A 69 -13.88 7.52 -11.51
CA VAL A 69 -13.28 8.22 -12.65
C VAL A 69 -14.42 8.88 -13.41
N ASP A 70 -14.43 10.21 -13.45
CA ASP A 70 -15.56 10.98 -13.98
C ASP A 70 -16.89 10.55 -13.30
N THR A 71 -17.76 9.85 -14.03
CA THR A 71 -19.06 9.34 -13.54
C THR A 71 -19.05 7.83 -13.30
N ASN A 72 -17.95 7.13 -13.63
CA ASN A 72 -17.85 5.69 -13.48
C ASN A 72 -17.43 5.31 -12.05
N TYR A 73 -18.34 4.68 -11.33
CA TYR A 73 -18.14 4.22 -9.96
C TYR A 73 -17.96 2.71 -9.92
N ALA A 74 -16.82 2.25 -9.41
CA ALA A 74 -16.53 0.82 -9.29
C ALA A 74 -16.11 0.48 -7.86
N LYS A 75 -16.61 -0.65 -7.36
CA LYS A 75 -16.11 -1.28 -6.14
C LYS A 75 -14.80 -1.97 -6.46
N PHE A 76 -13.87 -2.00 -5.52
CA PHE A 76 -12.67 -2.81 -5.63
C PHE A 76 -12.37 -3.57 -4.35
N GLU A 77 -11.64 -4.67 -4.51
CA GLU A 77 -10.99 -5.42 -3.45
C GLU A 77 -9.56 -5.71 -3.84
N GLY A 78 -8.66 -5.84 -2.87
CA GLY A 78 -7.27 -6.03 -3.19
C GLY A 78 -6.34 -6.18 -2.00
N LYS A 79 -5.06 -6.02 -2.31
CA LYS A 79 -3.97 -6.15 -1.35
C LYS A 79 -3.00 -4.98 -1.45
N ILE A 80 -2.53 -4.53 -0.30
CA ILE A 80 -1.33 -3.70 -0.15
C ILE A 80 -0.26 -4.56 0.50
N THR A 81 0.93 -4.61 -0.10
CA THR A 81 2.07 -5.39 0.38
C THR A 81 3.25 -4.47 0.64
N ILE A 82 3.67 -4.39 1.89
CA ILE A 82 4.88 -3.68 2.32
C ILE A 82 6.09 -4.50 1.90
N SER A 83 7.08 -3.83 1.30
CA SER A 83 8.32 -4.45 0.84
C SER A 83 9.53 -3.97 1.65
N LYS A 84 9.49 -2.74 2.16
CA LYS A 84 10.62 -2.13 2.84
C LYS A 84 10.17 -1.04 3.79
N TYR A 85 10.81 -1.01 4.96
CA TYR A 85 10.73 0.10 5.91
C TYR A 85 12.11 0.74 6.06
N LYS A 86 12.15 2.07 6.09
CA LYS A 86 13.33 2.87 6.42
C LYS A 86 13.00 3.77 7.59
N ASP A 87 13.74 3.62 8.69
CA ASP A 87 13.66 4.53 9.85
C ASP A 87 14.81 5.54 9.80
N SER A 88 14.48 6.81 9.97
CA SER A 88 15.43 7.93 10.07
C SER A 88 15.20 8.75 11.34
N ARG A 89 15.02 8.07 12.48
CA ARG A 89 14.86 8.59 13.85
C ARG A 89 13.58 9.39 14.10
N LYS A 90 13.35 10.47 13.35
CA LYS A 90 12.17 11.34 13.45
C LYS A 90 11.18 11.13 12.30
N GLN A 91 11.63 10.47 11.24
CA GLN A 91 10.83 10.20 10.05
C GLN A 91 10.94 8.71 9.69
N GLY A 92 9.83 8.14 9.25
CA GLY A 92 9.76 6.81 8.68
C GLY A 92 9.37 6.88 7.20
N THR A 93 9.83 5.92 6.42
CA THR A 93 9.34 5.72 5.06
C THR A 93 9.08 4.26 4.79
N VAL A 94 7.84 3.93 4.42
CA VAL A 94 7.39 2.61 4.02
C VAL A 94 7.24 2.59 2.50
N TYR A 95 7.72 1.52 1.88
CA TYR A 95 7.60 1.27 0.45
C TYR A 95 6.89 -0.06 0.23
N GLY A 96 6.13 -0.16 -0.83
CA GLY A 96 5.49 -1.40 -1.19
C GLY A 96 4.73 -1.32 -2.50
N GLU A 97 3.90 -2.32 -2.70
CA GLU A 97 3.10 -2.51 -3.90
C GLU A 97 1.63 -2.67 -3.54
N TYR A 98 0.76 -2.39 -4.49
CA TYR A 98 -0.67 -2.61 -4.36
C TYR A 98 -1.23 -3.27 -5.61
N VAL A 99 -2.27 -4.08 -5.41
CA VAL A 99 -3.11 -4.66 -6.47
C VAL A 99 -4.55 -4.55 -6.02
N LEU A 100 -5.38 -3.80 -6.75
CA LEU A 100 -6.79 -3.57 -6.46
C LEU A 100 -7.60 -3.96 -7.70
N ALA A 101 -8.44 -4.98 -7.58
CA ALA A 101 -9.29 -5.49 -8.63
C ALA A 101 -10.70 -4.91 -8.47
N GLU A 102 -11.21 -4.25 -9.50
CA GLU A 102 -12.58 -3.73 -9.51
C GLU A 102 -13.60 -4.85 -9.76
N GLU A 103 -14.82 -4.72 -9.27
CA GLU A 103 -15.92 -5.61 -9.67
C GLU A 103 -16.06 -5.59 -11.19
N ASN A 104 -16.08 -6.77 -11.81
CA ASN A 104 -16.22 -6.87 -13.27
C ASN A 104 -17.66 -6.50 -13.70
N LYS A 105 -17.80 -5.29 -14.25
CA LYS A 105 -19.05 -4.77 -14.82
C LYS A 105 -18.94 -4.51 -16.32
N GLY A 106 -17.92 -5.09 -16.98
CA GLY A 106 -17.67 -4.97 -18.41
C GLY A 106 -16.42 -4.16 -18.75
N LYS A 107 -16.46 -3.44 -19.88
CA LYS A 107 -15.28 -2.82 -20.53
C LYS A 107 -14.58 -1.71 -19.72
N HIS A 108 -15.24 -1.19 -18.70
CA HIS A 108 -14.73 -0.11 -17.85
C HIS A 108 -14.46 -0.58 -16.42
N SER A 109 -14.11 -1.86 -16.28
CA SER A 109 -13.65 -2.48 -15.05
C SER A 109 -12.27 -3.09 -15.27
N GLY A 110 -11.40 -2.93 -14.27
CA GLY A 110 -10.03 -3.38 -14.40
C GLY A 110 -9.31 -3.56 -13.08
N ILE A 111 -7.99 -3.55 -13.17
CA ILE A 111 -7.08 -3.76 -12.04
C ILE A 111 -6.17 -2.54 -11.94
N PHE A 112 -6.15 -1.91 -10.76
CA PHE A 112 -5.08 -1.00 -10.39
C PHE A 112 -3.90 -1.79 -9.85
N LYS A 113 -2.70 -1.55 -10.37
CA LYS A 113 -1.46 -2.16 -9.89
C LYS A 113 -0.35 -1.13 -9.88
N GLY A 114 0.40 -1.06 -8.79
CA GLY A 114 1.46 -0.08 -8.69
C GLY A 114 2.28 -0.18 -7.42
N LYS A 115 3.04 0.88 -7.18
CA LYS A 115 3.89 1.06 -6.00
C LYS A 115 3.37 2.21 -5.16
N PHE A 116 3.61 2.13 -3.86
CA PHE A 116 3.34 3.25 -2.97
C PHE A 116 4.58 3.66 -2.20
N ILE A 117 4.59 4.92 -1.79
CA ILE A 117 5.53 5.49 -0.84
C ILE A 117 4.71 6.13 0.27
N TYR A 118 4.96 5.73 1.51
CA TYR A 118 4.36 6.34 2.69
C TYR A 118 5.47 6.95 3.56
N HIS A 119 5.53 8.27 3.60
CA HIS A 119 6.40 9.04 4.47
C HIS A 119 5.62 9.55 5.67
N PHE A 120 6.19 9.45 6.88
CA PHE A 120 5.58 10.00 8.08
C PHE A 120 6.61 10.56 9.05
N SER A 121 6.22 11.62 9.76
CA SER A 121 6.99 12.22 10.86
C SER A 121 6.36 11.81 12.19
N TRP A 122 7.19 11.31 13.12
CA TRP A 122 6.74 10.87 14.45
C TRP A 122 7.31 11.77 15.53
N ASN A 123 6.43 12.34 16.35
CA ASN A 123 6.83 13.08 17.54
C ASN A 123 7.02 12.12 18.72
N ARG A 124 8.28 11.95 19.12
CA ARG A 124 8.66 11.07 20.23
C ARG A 124 8.15 11.52 21.60
N LYS A 125 7.79 12.80 21.76
CA LYS A 125 7.27 13.33 23.03
C LYS A 125 5.78 13.06 23.18
N THR A 126 5.02 13.16 22.09
CA THR A 126 3.56 12.98 22.08
C THR A 126 3.13 11.59 21.62
N GLU A 127 4.08 10.79 21.11
CA GLU A 127 3.85 9.47 20.51
C GLU A 127 2.78 9.50 19.41
N LYS A 128 2.80 10.56 18.60
CA LYS A 128 1.85 10.79 17.52
C LYS A 128 2.54 11.07 16.19
N ILE A 129 1.88 10.65 15.11
CA ILE A 129 2.22 11.07 13.75
C ILE A 129 1.80 12.53 13.59
N GLU A 130 2.73 13.40 13.22
CA GLU A 130 2.46 14.82 12.99
C GLU A 130 2.16 15.12 11.52
N GLU A 131 2.89 14.46 10.63
CA GLU A 131 2.76 14.64 9.19
C GLU A 131 2.79 13.26 8.53
N GLN A 132 1.93 13.08 7.53
CA GLN A 132 1.89 11.86 6.73
C GLN A 132 1.65 12.20 5.26
N HIS A 133 2.45 11.59 4.39
CA HIS A 133 2.31 11.69 2.95
C HIS A 133 2.35 10.30 2.35
N ILE A 134 1.30 9.94 1.61
CA ILE A 134 1.13 8.68 0.92
C ILE A 134 0.93 9.00 -0.55
N GLU A 135 1.78 8.40 -1.38
CA GLU A 135 1.71 8.48 -2.83
C GLU A 135 1.53 7.07 -3.40
N LEU A 136 0.61 6.89 -4.34
CA LEU A 136 0.41 5.66 -5.08
C LEU A 136 0.61 5.97 -6.56
N THR A 137 1.58 5.29 -7.18
CA THR A 137 1.93 5.47 -8.59
C THR A 137 1.91 4.10 -9.27
N GLY A 138 1.15 3.98 -10.36
CA GLY A 138 0.95 2.71 -11.01
C GLY A 138 0.16 2.81 -12.31
N ASP A 139 -0.54 1.73 -12.63
CA ASP A 139 -1.33 1.54 -13.83
C ASP A 139 -2.71 1.00 -13.49
N TRP A 140 -3.71 1.37 -14.28
CA TRP A 140 -4.99 0.69 -14.38
C TRP A 140 -5.05 -0.04 -15.72
N LYS A 141 -5.43 -1.31 -15.70
CA LYS A 141 -5.60 -2.12 -16.93
C LYS A 141 -6.97 -2.76 -16.95
N SER A 142 -7.69 -2.68 -18.06
CA SER A 142 -9.00 -3.33 -18.22
C SER A 142 -8.87 -4.85 -18.20
N TYR A 143 -9.94 -5.54 -17.79
CA TYR A 143 -9.96 -7.01 -17.76
C TYR A 143 -9.82 -7.67 -19.14
N ASP A 144 -10.28 -6.99 -20.20
CA ASP A 144 -10.12 -7.43 -21.58
C ASP A 144 -8.75 -7.04 -22.19
N GLU A 145 -7.89 -6.40 -21.38
CA GLU A 145 -6.55 -5.96 -21.74
C GLU A 145 -6.47 -4.92 -22.88
N THR A 146 -7.60 -4.35 -23.30
CA THR A 146 -7.65 -3.37 -24.39
C THR A 146 -7.29 -1.95 -23.97
N LEU A 147 -7.40 -1.64 -22.67
CA LEU A 147 -7.13 -0.32 -22.11
C LEU A 147 -6.08 -0.39 -21.01
N GLU A 148 -5.12 0.53 -21.05
CA GLU A 148 -4.10 0.70 -20.02
C GLU A 148 -3.86 2.20 -19.79
N PHE A 149 -3.91 2.63 -18.53
CA PHE A 149 -3.75 4.02 -18.14
C PHE A 149 -2.83 4.16 -16.94
N LYS A 150 -1.86 5.09 -17.04
CA LYS A 150 -1.05 5.50 -15.89
C LYS A 150 -1.92 6.14 -14.82
N THR A 151 -1.62 5.87 -13.56
CA THR A 151 -2.32 6.42 -12.39
C THR A 151 -1.33 7.02 -11.41
N HIS A 152 -1.72 8.12 -10.81
CA HIS A 152 -0.96 8.77 -9.74
C HIS A 152 -1.94 9.37 -8.73
N LEU A 153 -1.83 8.97 -7.47
CA LEU A 153 -2.74 9.31 -6.38
C LEU A 153 -1.96 9.75 -5.16
N LYS A 154 -2.53 10.65 -4.35
CA LYS A 154 -1.96 11.05 -3.07
C LYS A 154 -3.02 11.23 -1.98
N ASN A 155 -2.61 11.11 -0.72
CA ASN A 155 -3.42 11.53 0.41
C ASN A 155 -3.50 13.07 0.48
N GLN A 156 -4.61 13.59 1.01
CA GLN A 156 -4.87 15.03 1.19
C GLN A 156 -4.59 15.49 2.61
#